data_AF-A0A2M7K4D1-F1
#
_entry.id   AF-A0A2M7K4D1-F1
#
_cell.length_a   1.000
_cell.length_b   1.000
_cell.length_c   1.000
_cell.angle_alpha   90.00
_cell.angle_beta   90.00
_cell.angle_gamma   90.00
#
_symmetry.space_group_name_H-M   'P 1'
#
loop_
_entity.id
_entity.type
_entity.pdbx_description
1 polymer ?
#
loop_
_entity_poly.entity_id
_entity_poly.type
_entity_poly.pdbx_seq_one_letter_code
_entity_poly.pdbx_strand_id
1 'polypeptide(L)'
;MNIELTKNQYQTLLILMYCGEWMLNSYKTKEDEIYKKTDKFEKYIFSFAKEYGFDKWIEYDEESGKYFSTDLMDNDLRNYIAKYNKRQKEI
;
A
#
# COMPACT_ATOMS: atom_id res chain seq x y z
N MET A 1 9.79 -9.20 -19.08
CA MET A 1 9.91 -7.73 -19.21
C MET A 1 10.38 -7.21 -17.87
N ASN A 2 11.37 -6.32 -17.85
CA ASN A 2 11.88 -5.70 -16.64
C ASN A 2 11.52 -4.21 -16.68
N ILE A 3 11.08 -3.66 -15.54
CA ILE A 3 10.80 -2.23 -15.38
C ILE A 3 11.72 -1.72 -14.29
N GLU A 4 12.61 -0.79 -14.63
CA GLU A 4 13.47 -0.11 -13.66
C GLU A 4 12.78 1.16 -13.18
N LEU A 5 12.77 1.38 -11.86
CA LEU A 5 12.16 2.54 -11.24
C LEU A 5 13.23 3.41 -10.57
N THR A 6 13.08 4.72 -10.68
CA THR A 6 13.80 5.65 -9.80
C THR A 6 13.17 5.64 -8.40
N LYS A 7 13.89 6.16 -7.40
CA LYS A 7 13.36 6.32 -6.03
C LYS A 7 11.99 7.02 -5.99
N ASN A 8 11.83 8.10 -6.76
CA ASN A 8 10.57 8.86 -6.80
C ASN A 8 9.43 8.08 -7.48
N GLN A 9 9.74 7.31 -8.53
CA GLN A 9 8.75 6.45 -9.19
C GLN A 9 8.33 5.29 -8.29
N TYR A 10 9.27 4.71 -7.54
CA TYR A 10 8.94 3.69 -6.53
C TYR A 10 8.07 4.25 -5.41
N GLN A 11 8.37 5.46 -4.91
CA GLN A 11 7.49 6.14 -3.95
C GLN A 11 6.07 6.32 -4.51
N THR A 12 5.98 6.75 -5.78
CA THR A 12 4.70 6.90 -6.47
C THR A 12 3.96 5.57 -6.54
N LEU A 13 4.67 4.48 -6.83
CA LEU A 13 4.12 3.13 -6.84
C LEU A 13 3.59 2.74 -5.44
N LEU A 14 4.33 2.99 -4.37
CA LEU A 14 3.87 2.72 -2.99
C LEU A 14 2.54 3.44 -2.67
N ILE A 15 2.43 4.71 -3.06
CA ILE A 15 1.20 5.50 -2.87
C ILE A 15 0.02 4.88 -3.62
N LEU A 16 0.25 4.45 -4.87
CA LEU A 16 -0.76 3.81 -5.70
C LEU A 16 -1.18 2.45 -5.16
N MET A 17 -0.23 1.63 -4.69
CA MET A 17 -0.52 0.34 -4.07
C MET A 17 -1.36 0.52 -2.81
N TYR A 18 -0.97 1.42 -1.90
CA TYR A 18 -1.71 1.70 -0.67
C TYR A 18 -3.15 2.15 -0.93
N CYS A 19 -3.33 3.14 -1.80
CA CYS A 19 -4.66 3.65 -2.12
C CYS A 19 -5.51 2.60 -2.85
N GLY A 20 -4.89 1.82 -3.74
CA GLY A 20 -5.54 0.74 -4.49
C GLY A 20 -5.99 -0.39 -3.58
N GLU A 21 -5.10 -0.87 -2.70
CA GLU A 21 -5.41 -1.87 -1.68
C GLU A 21 -6.53 -1.40 -0.77
N TRP A 22 -6.44 -0.17 -0.27
CA TRP A 22 -7.51 0.39 0.56
C TRP A 22 -8.85 0.40 -0.18
N MET A 23 -8.89 0.84 -1.44
CA MET A 23 -10.11 0.86 -2.24
C MET A 23 -10.68 -0.53 -2.47
N LEU A 24 -9.83 -1.49 -2.85
CA LEU A 24 -10.26 -2.84 -3.23
C LEU A 24 -10.68 -3.68 -2.03
N ASN A 25 -10.06 -3.46 -0.88
CA ASN A 25 -10.07 -4.45 0.20
C ASN A 25 -10.53 -3.93 1.56
N SER A 26 -10.45 -2.63 1.87
CA SER A 26 -10.70 -2.11 3.23
C SER A 26 -12.13 -2.30 3.75
N TYR A 27 -13.12 -2.44 2.86
CA TYR A 27 -14.53 -2.63 3.23
C TYR A 27 -14.91 -4.10 3.41
N LYS A 28 -14.01 -5.04 3.11
CA LYS A 28 -14.31 -6.47 3.12
C LYS A 28 -14.25 -7.03 4.53
N THR A 29 -15.13 -7.99 4.79
CA THR A 29 -15.17 -8.76 6.04
C THR A 29 -14.57 -10.16 5.90
N LYS A 30 -14.21 -10.57 4.67
CA LYS A 30 -13.60 -11.87 4.34
C LYS A 30 -12.61 -11.69 3.19
N GLU A 31 -11.55 -12.50 3.20
CA GLU A 31 -10.56 -12.54 2.14
C GLU A 31 -11.11 -13.27 0.90
N ASP A 32 -11.17 -12.58 -0.23
CA ASP A 32 -11.57 -13.12 -1.52
C ASP A 32 -10.38 -13.26 -2.48
N GLU A 33 -10.63 -13.74 -3.70
CA GLU A 33 -9.56 -13.97 -4.68
C GLU A 33 -8.84 -12.68 -5.11
N ILE A 34 -9.54 -11.55 -5.16
CA ILE A 34 -8.89 -10.28 -5.48
C ILE A 34 -8.02 -9.81 -4.31
N TYR A 35 -8.48 -9.93 -3.06
CA TYR A 35 -7.67 -9.65 -1.87
C TYR A 35 -6.36 -10.43 -1.89
N LYS A 36 -6.43 -11.76 -2.04
CA LYS A 36 -5.22 -12.61 -2.07
C LYS A 36 -4.26 -12.22 -3.18
N LYS A 37 -4.79 -11.83 -4.35
CA LYS A 37 -3.97 -11.46 -5.50
C LYS A 37 -3.27 -10.12 -5.28
N THR A 38 -4.00 -9.12 -4.80
CA THR A 38 -3.48 -7.76 -4.70
C THR A 38 -2.62 -7.61 -3.45
N ASP A 39 -3.02 -8.17 -2.30
CA ASP A 39 -2.20 -8.22 -1.07
C ASP A 39 -0.84 -8.84 -1.37
N LYS A 40 -0.81 -10.04 -1.97
CA LYS A 40 0.46 -10.71 -2.33
C LYS A 40 1.36 -9.83 -3.20
N PHE A 41 0.79 -9.09 -4.15
CA PHE A 41 1.57 -8.21 -5.01
C PHE A 41 2.05 -6.96 -4.25
N GLU A 42 1.21 -6.35 -3.42
CA GLU A 42 1.61 -5.24 -2.53
C GLU A 42 2.79 -5.68 -1.65
N LYS A 43 2.69 -6.81 -0.95
CA LYS A 43 3.77 -7.34 -0.10
C LYS A 43 5.07 -7.57 -0.87
N TYR A 44 4.97 -8.04 -2.11
CA TYR A 44 6.12 -8.18 -2.99
C TYR A 44 6.75 -6.82 -3.32
N ILE A 45 5.95 -5.81 -3.70
CA ILE A 45 6.46 -4.47 -3.97
C ILE A 45 7.07 -3.84 -2.71
N PHE A 46 6.44 -4.02 -1.55
CA PHE A 46 6.91 -3.53 -0.26
C PHE A 46 8.26 -4.14 0.15
N SER A 47 8.57 -5.37 -0.28
CA SER A 47 9.86 -6.01 0.03
C SER A 47 11.09 -5.24 -0.48
N PHE A 48 10.91 -4.39 -1.50
CA PHE A 48 11.98 -3.53 -2.03
C PHE A 48 12.13 -2.19 -1.29
N ALA A 49 11.29 -1.89 -0.31
CA ALA A 49 11.23 -0.55 0.28
C ALA A 49 12.55 -0.11 0.92
N LYS A 50 13.25 -1.05 1.57
CA LYS A 50 14.56 -0.79 2.16
C LYS A 50 15.62 -0.42 1.12
N GLU A 51 15.61 -1.08 -0.05
CA GLU A 51 16.56 -0.80 -1.15
C GLU A 51 16.38 0.61 -1.72
N TYR A 52 15.15 1.10 -1.75
CA TYR A 52 14.82 2.45 -2.21
C TYR A 52 14.84 3.51 -1.07
N GLY A 53 15.11 3.11 0.18
CA GLY A 53 15.18 3.98 1.35
C GLY A 53 13.83 4.51 1.82
N PHE A 54 12.83 3.61 1.88
CA PHE A 54 11.48 3.81 2.41
C PHE A 54 11.16 2.87 3.58
N ASP A 55 12.18 2.43 4.31
CA ASP A 55 12.12 1.60 5.52
C ASP A 55 11.32 2.24 6.67
N LYS A 56 11.11 3.56 6.64
CA LYS A 56 10.21 4.25 7.59
C LYS A 56 8.74 4.15 7.23
N TRP A 57 8.42 3.92 5.95
CA TRP A 57 7.05 3.77 5.47
C TRP A 57 6.59 2.32 5.48
N ILE A 58 7.53 1.39 5.34
CA ILE A 58 7.27 -0.05 5.23
C ILE A 58 8.13 -0.80 6.24
N GLU A 59 7.51 -1.65 7.04
CA GLU A 59 8.19 -2.51 8.02
C GLU A 59 8.02 -4.00 7.68
N TYR A 60 9.00 -4.81 8.09
CA TYR A 60 8.90 -6.26 8.03
C TYR A 60 8.45 -6.78 9.39
N ASP A 61 7.35 -7.53 9.41
CA ASP A 61 6.86 -8.22 10.58
C ASP A 61 7.42 -9.64 10.63
N GLU A 62 8.22 -9.94 11.66
CA GLU A 62 8.89 -11.23 11.80
C GLU A 62 7.90 -12.36 12.11
N GLU A 63 6.77 -12.08 12.77
CA GLU A 63 5.80 -13.10 13.16
C GLU A 63 5.05 -13.68 11.96
N SER A 64 4.58 -12.80 11.06
CA SER A 64 3.88 -13.23 9.84
C SER A 64 4.81 -13.45 8.65
N GLY A 65 6.05 -12.96 8.71
CA GLY A 65 7.02 -13.02 7.62
C GLY A 65 6.62 -12.16 6.42
N LYS A 66 5.93 -11.04 6.66
CA LYS A 66 5.36 -10.16 5.62
C LYS A 66 5.72 -8.70 5.87
N TYR A 67 5.56 -7.87 4.82
CA TYR A 67 5.79 -6.43 4.89
C TYR A 67 4.49 -5.64 5.06
N PHE A 68 4.47 -4.63 5.93
CA PHE A 68 3.28 -3.81 6.18
C PHE A 68 3.60 -2.32 6.09
N SER A 69 2.56 -1.51 5.84
CA SER A 69 2.69 -0.07 6.01
C SER A 69 2.85 0.27 7.49
N THR A 70 3.67 1.27 7.77
CA THR A 70 3.80 1.81 9.12
C THR A 70 2.75 2.90 9.37
N ASP A 71 2.58 3.28 10.64
CA ASP A 71 1.77 4.44 11.02
C ASP A 71 2.20 5.73 10.30
N LEU A 72 3.49 5.86 9.94
CA LEU A 72 3.97 7.03 9.20
C LEU A 72 3.34 7.09 7.80
N MET A 73 3.40 5.99 7.06
CA MET A 73 2.80 5.92 5.73
C MET A 73 1.28 6.08 5.80
N ASP A 74 0.64 5.43 6.78
CA ASP A 74 -0.80 5.54 7.00
C ASP A 74 -1.21 6.99 7.26
N ASN A 75 -0.52 7.69 8.16
CA ASN A 75 -0.83 9.10 8.46
C ASN A 75 -0.58 10.03 7.27
N ASP A 76 0.50 9.81 6.52
CA ASP A 76 0.84 10.60 5.33
C ASP A 76 -0.24 10.46 4.24
N LEU A 77 -0.83 9.27 4.08
CA LEU A 77 -1.73 8.97 2.96
C LEU A 77 -3.22 8.97 3.31
N ARG A 78 -3.59 8.80 4.59
CA ARG A 78 -4.99 8.74 5.06
C ARG A 78 -5.84 9.94 4.60
N ASN A 79 -5.23 11.11 4.47
CA ASN A 79 -5.92 12.31 4.01
C ASN A 79 -6.47 12.19 2.59
N TYR A 80 -5.84 11.43 1.69
CA TYR A 80 -6.34 11.20 0.33
C TYR A 80 -7.61 10.36 0.34
N ILE A 81 -7.61 9.27 1.11
CA ILE A 81 -8.76 8.39 1.32
C ILE A 81 -9.92 9.16 1.96
N ALA A 82 -9.63 9.96 3.00
CA ALA A 82 -10.65 10.75 3.69
C ALA A 82 -11.33 11.76 2.75
N LYS A 83 -10.56 12.45 1.90
CA LYS A 83 -11.10 13.37 0.89
C LYS A 83 -11.96 12.65 -0.15
N TYR A 84 -11.53 11.48 -0.61
CA TYR A 84 -12.31 10.65 -1.54
C TYR A 84 -13.66 10.24 -0.92
N ASN A 85 -13.65 9.67 0.29
CA ASN A 85 -14.85 9.24 0.99
C ASN A 85 -15.80 10.40 1.29
N LYS A 86 -15.27 11.58 1.65
CA LYS A 86 -16.07 12.78 1.89
C LYS A 86 -16.83 13.18 0.62
N ARG A 87 -16.13 13.27 -0.52
CA ARG A 87 -16.75 13.64 -1.81
C ARG A 87 -17.88 12.70 -2.19
N GLN A 88 -17.75 11.40 -1.95
CA GLN A 88 -18.78 10.42 -2.28
C GLN A 88 -20.07 10.59 -1.46
N LYS A 89 -20.00 11.20 -0.27
CA LYS A 89 -21.19 11.47 0.58
C LYS A 89 -21.92 12.75 0.19
N GLU A 90 -21.29 13.60 -0.61
CA GLU A 90 -21.81 14.90 -1.05
C GLU A 90 -22.53 14.80 -2.42
N ILE A 91 -22.52 13.63 -3.05
CA ILE A 91 -23.20 13.29 -4.32
C ILE A 91 -24.39 12.39 -4.00
#